data_AF-A0AAD7VUN0-F1
#
_entry.id   AF-A0AAD7VUN0-F1
#
_cell.length_a   1.000
_cell.length_b   1.000
_cell.length_c   1.000
_cell.angle_alpha   90.00
_cell.angle_beta   90.00
_cell.angle_gamma   90.00
#
_symmetry.space_group_name_H-M   'P 1'
#
loop_
_entity.id
_entity.type
_entity.pdbx_description
1 polymer ?
#
loop_
_entity_poly.entity_id
_entity_poly.type
_entity_poly.pdbx_seq_one_letter_code
_entity_poly.pdbx_strand_id
1 'polypeptide(L)'
;MPVTIGRPIPLLRSYISNSFALQLSLVKLVSACIRSLPVSEQLYTYIETSAADSRSLSSSRLQAAMARLASLLCTIVALLSAVVAVPAPQTSGPGKRWLNFGYGLGDKVRGVNLGGWLVLEPYINLSLFRQFPDDNIPIDEYHFCQQLGKEECSSQLQAHWASWVTADDFAQMKAAGLNHVRIPIGYWAFQTLDSDPYVQGQIPYLEQALQWARQNDIKVWIDLHGAPGSQNGFDNSGLRDSLAWQTDGDLDVTLSVMTTMISKYAAPEWNDVITAIQPINEPLGPVLDRSKIEAYYDWSYNQLRNVEGSDIVLSIHDAFYPTTSWNSFLQFPEYTNVILDHHAYQVFSPGEVARDQAAHLGQTCVEGQNIRATTLWTVVGEWSAALTDCAQWLNGVYRGARYDGSYLDNGGSYYIGSCASRYDFSTWSDQDKANSRQYVEAQMDAYEQGQGWIFWCWKTENAVEWDFSFLLKNGIIPQPLDSRQFPTACTY
;
A
#
# COMPACT_ATOMS: atom_id res chain seq x y z
N MET A 1 -0.28 -37.46 -65.76
CA MET A 1 1.04 -37.41 -66.43
C MET A 1 2.11 -37.32 -65.33
N PRO A 2 3.26 -38.01 -65.43
CA PRO A 2 3.40 -39.33 -64.83
C PRO A 2 4.64 -39.52 -63.91
N VAL A 3 4.68 -40.73 -63.31
CA VAL A 3 5.85 -41.55 -62.88
C VAL A 3 6.42 -41.45 -61.46
N THR A 4 6.45 -42.65 -60.88
CA THR A 4 6.99 -43.25 -59.65
C THR A 4 8.53 -43.41 -59.58
N ILE A 5 9.03 -43.31 -58.35
CA ILE A 5 10.01 -44.15 -57.62
C ILE A 5 11.42 -44.38 -58.20
N GLY A 6 12.43 -43.96 -57.40
CA GLY A 6 13.80 -44.51 -57.37
C GLY A 6 14.39 -44.42 -55.95
N ARG A 7 14.98 -45.52 -55.46
CA ARG A 7 15.57 -45.77 -54.12
C ARG A 7 17.09 -45.42 -54.07
N PRO A 8 17.84 -45.57 -52.93
CA PRO A 8 18.80 -44.56 -52.42
C PRO A 8 20.30 -44.98 -52.33
N ILE A 9 21.13 -44.10 -51.72
CA ILE A 9 22.50 -44.22 -51.10
C ILE A 9 23.66 -43.58 -51.94
N PRO A 10 24.74 -42.93 -51.40
CA PRO A 10 25.20 -42.72 -49.99
C PRO A 10 25.61 -41.27 -49.60
N LEU A 11 25.40 -40.88 -48.33
CA LEU A 11 26.19 -39.82 -47.67
C LEU A 11 26.51 -40.22 -46.22
N LEU A 12 27.36 -41.24 -46.09
CA LEU A 12 28.00 -41.65 -44.82
C LEU A 12 29.44 -41.14 -44.84
N ARG A 13 29.64 -39.83 -44.62
CA ARG A 13 30.99 -39.24 -44.47
C ARG A 13 31.08 -37.94 -43.65
N SER A 14 30.05 -37.54 -42.90
CA SER A 14 30.08 -36.31 -42.08
C SER A 14 29.97 -36.52 -40.57
N TYR A 15 29.91 -37.76 -40.06
CA TYR A 15 29.74 -38.02 -38.62
C TYR A 15 31.02 -38.38 -37.83
N ILE A 16 32.20 -38.41 -38.47
CA ILE A 16 33.46 -38.78 -37.80
C ILE A 16 34.38 -37.57 -37.55
N SER A 17 34.14 -36.40 -38.16
CA SER A 17 34.96 -35.20 -37.94
C SER A 17 34.54 -34.34 -36.75
N ASN A 18 33.34 -34.51 -36.18
CA ASN A 18 32.85 -33.71 -35.05
C ASN A 18 33.22 -34.26 -33.65
N SER A 19 33.74 -35.49 -33.53
CA SER A 19 34.17 -36.03 -32.23
C SER A 19 35.59 -35.60 -31.80
N PHE A 20 36.46 -35.24 -32.76
CA PHE A 20 37.84 -34.82 -32.45
C PHE A 20 37.94 -33.35 -32.02
N ALA A 21 37.10 -32.48 -32.58
CA ALA A 21 37.04 -31.06 -32.22
C ALA A 21 36.45 -30.82 -30.81
N LEU A 22 35.52 -31.67 -30.37
CA LEU A 22 34.96 -31.63 -29.01
C LEU A 22 36.00 -32.04 -27.95
N GLN A 23 36.85 -33.04 -28.25
CA GLN A 23 37.89 -33.52 -27.31
C GLN A 23 39.02 -32.49 -27.11
N LEU A 24 39.43 -31.77 -28.14
CA LEU A 24 40.48 -30.74 -28.02
C LEU A 24 40.01 -29.50 -27.23
N SER A 25 38.71 -29.22 -27.26
CA SER A 25 38.10 -28.06 -26.59
C SER A 25 37.94 -28.31 -25.08
N LEU A 26 37.62 -29.54 -24.68
CA LEU A 26 37.58 -29.94 -23.26
C LEU A 26 38.97 -29.91 -22.59
N VAL A 27 40.03 -30.35 -23.29
CA VAL A 27 41.40 -30.34 -22.74
C VAL A 27 41.90 -28.92 -22.47
N LYS A 28 41.53 -27.96 -23.33
CA LYS A 28 41.87 -26.53 -23.13
C LYS A 28 41.08 -25.90 -21.97
N LEU A 29 39.81 -26.28 -21.80
CA LEU A 29 38.99 -25.81 -20.68
C LEU A 29 39.50 -26.33 -19.33
N VAL A 30 39.90 -27.61 -19.28
CA VAL A 30 40.46 -28.24 -18.07
C VAL A 30 41.83 -27.67 -17.73
N SER A 31 42.68 -27.39 -18.72
CA SER A 31 44.00 -26.75 -18.51
C SER A 31 43.88 -25.31 -17.98
N ALA A 32 42.84 -24.57 -18.38
CA ALA A 32 42.56 -23.24 -17.86
C ALA A 32 42.04 -23.26 -16.42
N CYS A 33 41.22 -24.26 -16.07
CA CYS A 33 40.63 -24.42 -14.74
C CYS A 33 41.65 -24.86 -13.67
N ILE A 34 42.68 -25.63 -14.06
CA ILE A 34 43.77 -26.05 -13.16
C ILE A 34 44.72 -24.88 -12.83
N ARG A 35 44.89 -23.92 -13.75
CA ARG A 35 45.79 -22.76 -13.55
C ARG A 35 45.22 -21.68 -12.62
N SER A 36 43.93 -21.72 -12.31
CA SER A 36 43.24 -20.72 -11.50
C SER A 36 43.03 -21.11 -10.03
N LEU A 37 43.54 -22.27 -9.60
CA LEU A 37 43.44 -22.73 -8.21
C LEU A 37 44.70 -22.30 -7.42
N PRO A 38 44.56 -21.67 -6.24
CA PRO A 38 45.69 -21.34 -5.39
C PRO A 38 46.15 -22.62 -4.69
N VAL A 39 47.15 -23.30 -5.25
CA VAL A 39 47.76 -24.49 -4.64
C VAL A 39 49.07 -24.07 -3.97
N SER A 40 49.19 -24.31 -2.66
CA SER A 40 50.39 -24.00 -1.88
C SER A 40 51.63 -24.73 -2.43
N GLU A 41 52.79 -24.07 -2.43
CA GLU A 41 54.11 -24.57 -2.88
C GLU A 41 54.45 -25.99 -2.40
N GLN A 42 53.89 -26.45 -1.28
CA GLN A 42 54.12 -27.79 -0.72
C GLN A 42 53.59 -28.95 -1.59
N LEU A 43 52.59 -28.72 -2.45
CA LEU A 43 52.01 -29.81 -3.27
C LEU A 43 52.86 -30.11 -4.52
N TYR A 44 53.58 -29.12 -5.04
CA TYR A 44 54.48 -29.30 -6.19
C TYR A 44 55.68 -30.19 -5.82
N THR A 45 56.23 -30.02 -4.60
CA THR A 45 57.39 -30.79 -4.12
C THR A 45 57.07 -32.27 -3.87
N TYR A 46 55.81 -32.61 -3.53
CA TYR A 46 55.38 -34.00 -3.32
C TYR A 46 55.19 -34.78 -4.64
N ILE A 47 54.78 -34.09 -5.70
CA ILE A 47 54.60 -34.70 -7.03
C ILE A 47 55.95 -34.91 -7.72
N GLU A 48 56.92 -34.00 -7.57
CA GLU A 48 58.25 -34.17 -8.17
C GLU A 48 59.08 -35.25 -7.46
N THR A 49 58.93 -35.44 -6.15
CA THR A 49 59.68 -36.46 -5.39
C THR A 49 59.14 -37.88 -5.56
N SER A 50 57.87 -38.05 -5.93
CA SER A 50 57.27 -39.37 -6.15
C SER A 50 57.50 -39.94 -7.56
N ALA A 51 58.07 -39.17 -8.49
CA ALA A 51 58.43 -39.63 -9.83
C ALA A 51 59.81 -40.31 -9.92
N ALA A 52 60.61 -40.29 -8.83
CA ALA A 52 61.98 -40.81 -8.84
C ALA A 52 62.10 -42.33 -8.60
N ASP A 53 61.05 -42.99 -8.07
CA ASP A 53 61.10 -44.43 -7.73
C ASP A 53 59.96 -45.22 -8.37
N SER A 54 60.10 -45.59 -9.65
CA SER A 54 59.38 -46.76 -10.20
C SER A 54 59.96 -47.25 -11.53
N ARG A 55 61.20 -47.74 -11.52
CA ARG A 55 61.64 -48.70 -12.55
C ARG A 55 61.02 -50.06 -12.25
N SER A 56 59.84 -50.36 -12.84
CA SER A 56 59.38 -51.73 -13.25
C SER A 56 57.85 -51.95 -13.31
N LEU A 57 57.02 -50.93 -13.47
CA LEU A 57 55.58 -51.12 -13.69
C LEU A 57 55.21 -50.96 -15.17
N SER A 58 54.68 -52.03 -15.78
CA SER A 58 54.20 -52.02 -17.18
C SER A 58 53.20 -50.87 -17.40
N SER A 59 53.43 -50.07 -18.45
CA SER A 59 52.75 -48.81 -18.78
C SER A 59 51.21 -48.84 -18.73
N SER A 60 50.58 -50.01 -18.91
CA SER A 60 49.13 -50.16 -18.88
C SER A 60 48.52 -50.08 -17.47
N ARG A 61 49.22 -50.51 -16.42
CA ARG A 61 48.72 -50.49 -15.03
C ARG A 61 48.83 -49.11 -14.40
N LEU A 62 49.86 -48.33 -14.75
CA LEU A 62 50.04 -46.96 -14.28
C LEU A 62 48.99 -46.02 -14.87
N GLN A 63 48.66 -46.18 -16.16
CA GLN A 63 47.60 -45.42 -16.83
C GLN A 63 46.21 -45.71 -16.24
N ALA A 64 45.91 -46.98 -15.93
CA ALA A 64 44.64 -47.34 -15.30
C ALA A 64 44.52 -46.81 -13.86
N ALA A 65 45.62 -46.79 -13.09
CA ALA A 65 45.65 -46.24 -11.75
C ALA A 65 45.50 -44.70 -11.76
N MET A 66 46.17 -44.00 -12.67
CA MET A 66 46.04 -42.54 -12.83
C MET A 66 44.66 -42.13 -13.32
N ALA A 67 44.03 -42.90 -14.22
CA ALA A 67 42.65 -42.63 -14.65
C ALA A 67 41.63 -42.80 -13.51
N ARG A 68 41.84 -43.79 -12.63
CA ARG A 68 41.01 -43.99 -11.43
C ARG A 68 41.23 -42.89 -10.39
N LEU A 69 42.46 -42.43 -10.19
CA LEU A 69 42.76 -41.30 -9.31
C LEU A 69 42.14 -39.99 -9.84
N ALA A 70 42.22 -39.73 -11.14
CA ALA A 70 41.63 -38.54 -11.76
C ALA A 70 40.09 -38.56 -11.65
N SER A 71 39.46 -39.71 -11.84
CA SER A 71 38.01 -39.88 -11.64
C SER A 71 37.61 -39.65 -10.17
N LEU A 72 38.40 -40.18 -9.22
CA LEU A 72 38.11 -39.99 -7.79
C LEU A 72 38.30 -38.52 -7.37
N LEU A 73 39.33 -37.84 -7.87
CA LEU A 73 39.56 -36.41 -7.63
C LEU A 73 38.45 -35.54 -8.24
N CYS A 74 37.98 -35.83 -9.46
CA CYS A 74 36.83 -35.12 -10.04
C CYS A 74 35.55 -35.31 -9.23
N THR A 75 35.34 -36.51 -8.66
CA THR A 75 34.15 -36.81 -7.84
C THR A 75 34.22 -36.11 -6.49
N ILE A 76 35.40 -36.04 -5.87
CA ILE A 76 35.64 -35.32 -4.61
C ILE A 76 35.51 -33.79 -4.81
N VAL A 77 36.01 -33.25 -5.93
CA VAL A 77 35.85 -31.83 -6.28
C VAL A 77 34.37 -31.49 -6.55
N ALA A 78 33.61 -32.38 -7.21
CA ALA A 78 32.17 -32.22 -7.42
C ALA A 78 31.36 -32.28 -6.12
N LEU A 79 31.75 -33.16 -5.18
CA LEU A 79 31.11 -33.26 -3.86
C LEU A 79 31.47 -32.08 -2.95
N LEU A 80 32.70 -31.55 -3.02
CA LEU A 80 33.12 -30.36 -2.26
C LEU A 80 32.50 -29.06 -2.79
N SER A 81 32.17 -28.99 -4.08
CA SER A 81 31.42 -27.85 -4.66
C SER A 81 29.91 -27.90 -4.37
N ALA A 82 29.38 -29.04 -3.93
CA ALA A 82 27.99 -29.16 -3.46
C ALA A 82 27.79 -28.79 -1.98
N VAL A 83 28.85 -28.73 -1.17
CA VAL A 83 28.78 -28.53 0.30
C VAL A 83 29.13 -27.09 0.75
N VAL A 84 29.54 -26.20 -0.16
CA VAL A 84 29.90 -24.79 0.18
C VAL A 84 29.02 -23.76 -0.54
N ALA A 85 27.82 -24.14 -0.98
CA ALA A 85 26.80 -23.18 -1.38
C ALA A 85 26.09 -22.60 -0.15
N VAL A 86 26.82 -21.81 0.66
CA VAL A 86 26.18 -20.81 1.52
C VAL A 86 25.75 -19.68 0.59
N PRO A 87 24.48 -19.24 0.57
CA PRO A 87 24.09 -18.15 -0.29
C PRO A 87 24.84 -16.90 0.15
N ALA A 88 25.71 -16.37 -0.71
CA ALA A 88 26.16 -14.99 -0.59
C ALA A 88 24.94 -14.07 -0.72
N PRO A 89 24.81 -13.01 0.09
CA PRO A 89 23.75 -12.03 -0.11
C PRO A 89 23.89 -11.48 -1.53
N GLN A 90 22.83 -11.60 -2.34
CA GLN A 90 22.81 -11.03 -3.67
C GLN A 90 22.91 -9.50 -3.55
N THR A 91 24.07 -8.95 -3.86
CA THR A 91 24.18 -7.54 -4.20
C THR A 91 23.63 -7.38 -5.62
N SER A 92 22.39 -6.93 -5.71
CA SER A 92 21.76 -6.53 -6.97
C SER A 92 22.63 -5.48 -7.67
N GLY A 93 23.07 -5.78 -8.90
CA GLY A 93 23.50 -4.74 -9.84
C GLY A 93 22.34 -3.78 -10.15
N PRO A 94 22.54 -2.70 -10.93
CA PRO A 94 21.52 -1.70 -11.21
C PRO A 94 20.47 -2.28 -12.18
N GLY A 95 19.65 -3.19 -11.66
CA GLY A 95 18.45 -3.70 -12.29
C GLY A 95 17.31 -2.75 -11.97
N LYS A 96 16.48 -2.47 -12.98
CA LYS A 96 15.20 -1.77 -12.83
C LYS A 96 14.47 -2.33 -11.60
N ARG A 97 14.27 -1.47 -10.60
CA ARG A 97 13.58 -1.77 -9.34
C ARG A 97 12.15 -2.21 -9.64
N TRP A 98 11.72 -3.29 -9.01
CA TRP A 98 10.34 -3.73 -8.99
C TRP A 98 9.66 -3.05 -7.80
N LEU A 99 8.38 -2.70 -7.95
CA LEU A 99 7.53 -2.18 -6.89
C LEU A 99 7.81 -2.93 -5.58
N ASN A 100 8.08 -2.19 -4.50
CA ASN A 100 8.42 -2.78 -3.20
C ASN A 100 7.21 -3.47 -2.52
N PHE A 101 6.05 -3.46 -3.19
CA PHE A 101 4.87 -4.25 -2.88
C PHE A 101 4.24 -4.73 -4.19
N GLY A 102 4.02 -6.04 -4.30
CA GLY A 102 3.47 -6.66 -5.51
C GLY A 102 1.97 -6.52 -5.60
N TYR A 103 1.46 -5.32 -5.95
CA TYR A 103 0.03 -5.07 -6.20
C TYR A 103 -0.52 -6.07 -7.24
N GLY A 104 -1.17 -7.14 -6.78
CA GLY A 104 -1.70 -8.21 -7.64
C GLY A 104 -0.71 -9.34 -8.01
N LEU A 105 0.52 -9.35 -7.48
CA LEU A 105 1.47 -10.46 -7.64
C LEU A 105 1.42 -11.49 -6.48
N GLY A 106 0.37 -11.43 -5.66
CA GLY A 106 0.10 -12.37 -4.57
C GLY A 106 -0.19 -11.68 -3.23
N ASP A 107 0.28 -10.46 -3.05
CA ASP A 107 0.08 -9.70 -1.81
C ASP A 107 -1.17 -8.82 -1.87
N LYS A 108 -1.90 -8.74 -0.75
CA LYS A 108 -3.05 -7.84 -0.54
C LYS A 108 -2.67 -6.72 0.41
N VAL A 109 -3.08 -5.51 0.08
CA VAL A 109 -3.01 -4.35 0.98
C VAL A 109 -3.95 -4.64 2.16
N ARG A 110 -3.39 -4.60 3.37
CA ARG A 110 -4.11 -4.72 4.63
C ARG A 110 -3.58 -3.62 5.53
N GLY A 111 -4.20 -2.47 5.48
CA GLY A 111 -3.70 -1.25 6.12
C GLY A 111 -4.70 -0.54 6.99
N VAL A 112 -4.22 0.54 7.61
CA VAL A 112 -5.03 1.49 8.39
C VAL A 112 -4.66 2.92 8.02
N ASN A 113 -5.63 3.82 8.09
CA ASN A 113 -5.40 5.26 7.94
C ASN A 113 -4.91 5.86 9.26
N LEU A 114 -3.98 6.80 9.17
CA LEU A 114 -3.53 7.63 10.30
C LEU A 114 -4.37 8.92 10.38
N GLY A 115 -5.70 8.76 10.39
CA GLY A 115 -6.69 9.83 10.44
C GLY A 115 -6.64 10.66 11.73
N GLY A 116 -7.11 11.90 11.66
CA GLY A 116 -7.05 12.85 12.78
C GLY A 116 -5.63 13.21 13.25
N TRP A 117 -4.58 12.94 12.46
CA TRP A 117 -3.19 13.23 12.85
C TRP A 117 -2.68 14.55 12.29
N LEU A 118 -2.34 14.57 10.99
CA LEU A 118 -1.79 15.75 10.30
C LEU A 118 -2.87 16.62 9.65
N VAL A 119 -4.11 16.17 9.73
CA VAL A 119 -5.34 16.93 9.51
C VAL A 119 -6.27 16.57 10.66
N LEU A 120 -6.81 17.57 11.36
CA LEU A 120 -7.74 17.36 12.47
C LEU A 120 -9.13 17.05 11.95
N GLU A 121 -9.79 16.11 12.62
CA GLU A 121 -11.19 15.77 12.38
C GLU A 121 -11.94 15.77 13.71
N PRO A 122 -12.99 16.60 13.88
CA PRO A 122 -13.63 16.78 15.17
C PRO A 122 -14.09 15.49 15.84
N TYR A 123 -14.63 14.54 15.07
CA TYR A 123 -15.13 13.28 15.61
C TYR A 123 -14.03 12.31 16.04
N ILE A 124 -12.81 12.45 15.49
CA ILE A 124 -11.64 11.65 15.88
C ILE A 124 -10.95 12.29 17.10
N ASN A 125 -10.80 13.61 17.08
CA ASN A 125 -10.03 14.40 18.04
C ASN A 125 -10.92 15.21 19.00
N LEU A 126 -11.97 14.61 19.55
CA LEU A 126 -13.01 15.32 20.31
C LEU A 126 -12.47 16.27 21.39
N SER A 127 -11.42 15.88 22.12
CA SER A 127 -10.87 16.66 23.22
C SER A 127 -10.32 18.01 22.78
N LEU A 128 -9.74 18.09 21.57
CA LEU A 128 -9.26 19.35 20.99
C LEU A 128 -10.42 20.30 20.68
N PHE A 129 -11.60 19.80 20.34
CA PHE A 129 -12.75 20.64 20.00
C PHE A 129 -13.65 20.93 21.21
N ARG A 130 -13.76 20.00 22.17
CA ARG A 130 -14.56 20.17 23.39
C ARG A 130 -13.99 21.18 24.39
N GLN A 131 -12.77 21.66 24.19
CA GLN A 131 -12.22 22.74 25.02
C GLN A 131 -12.92 24.08 24.77
N PHE A 132 -13.52 24.25 23.59
CA PHE A 132 -14.23 25.48 23.23
C PHE A 132 -15.63 25.51 23.86
N PRO A 133 -16.20 26.70 24.10
CA PRO A 133 -17.58 26.84 24.56
C PRO A 133 -18.56 26.16 23.59
N ASP A 134 -19.61 25.53 24.12
CA ASP A 134 -20.60 24.75 23.34
C ASP A 134 -21.28 25.55 22.22
N ASP A 135 -21.36 26.87 22.34
CA ASP A 135 -21.95 27.78 21.33
C ASP A 135 -20.92 28.38 20.37
N ASN A 136 -19.65 28.01 20.48
CA ASN A 136 -18.55 28.53 19.65
C ASN A 136 -17.42 27.50 19.40
N ILE A 137 -17.75 26.23 19.28
CA ILE A 137 -16.86 25.16 18.82
C ILE A 137 -16.47 25.39 17.34
N PRO A 138 -15.17 25.37 16.99
CA PRO A 138 -14.73 25.44 15.60
C PRO A 138 -15.16 24.19 14.83
N ILE A 139 -15.50 24.35 13.56
CA ILE A 139 -16.13 23.29 12.76
C ILE A 139 -15.15 22.42 11.96
N ASP A 140 -13.88 22.81 11.89
CA ASP A 140 -12.78 22.19 11.14
C ASP A 140 -11.42 22.74 11.64
N GLU A 141 -10.30 22.26 11.07
CA GLU A 141 -8.96 22.73 11.43
C GLU A 141 -8.71 24.22 11.08
N TYR A 142 -9.28 24.71 9.98
CA TYR A 142 -9.17 26.12 9.58
C TYR A 142 -9.71 27.03 10.69
N HIS A 143 -10.93 26.79 11.13
CA HIS A 143 -11.59 27.58 12.17
C HIS A 143 -10.96 27.32 13.55
N PHE A 144 -10.44 26.11 13.81
CA PHE A 144 -9.70 25.81 15.03
C PHE A 144 -8.48 26.71 15.17
N CYS A 145 -7.62 26.77 14.15
CA CYS A 145 -6.47 27.67 14.17
C CYS A 145 -6.87 29.15 14.11
N GLN A 146 -7.96 29.50 13.43
CA GLN A 146 -8.43 30.88 13.35
C GLN A 146 -8.84 31.40 14.73
N GLN A 147 -9.56 30.59 15.49
CA GLN A 147 -10.06 30.97 16.82
C GLN A 147 -8.96 31.02 17.88
N LEU A 148 -8.02 30.07 17.86
CA LEU A 148 -6.89 30.06 18.81
C LEU A 148 -5.83 31.11 18.49
N GLY A 149 -5.67 31.46 17.21
CA GLY A 149 -4.52 32.18 16.72
C GLY A 149 -3.28 31.29 16.57
N LYS A 150 -2.28 31.80 15.84
CA LYS A 150 -1.11 31.01 15.39
C LYS A 150 -0.28 30.39 16.53
N GLU A 151 -0.05 31.14 17.61
CA GLU A 151 0.81 30.69 18.72
C GLU A 151 0.17 29.52 19.46
N GLU A 152 -1.08 29.67 19.90
CA GLU A 152 -1.79 28.63 20.63
C GLU A 152 -2.13 27.44 19.71
N CYS A 153 -2.57 27.68 18.47
CA CYS A 153 -2.79 26.59 17.52
C CYS A 153 -1.51 25.77 17.31
N SER A 154 -0.36 26.43 17.13
CA SER A 154 0.93 25.75 16.96
C SER A 154 1.33 24.96 18.20
N SER A 155 1.15 25.52 19.41
CA SER A 155 1.44 24.83 20.67
C SER A 155 0.62 23.53 20.79
N GLN A 156 -0.70 23.61 20.59
CA GLN A 156 -1.58 22.45 20.72
C GLN A 156 -1.32 21.41 19.63
N LEU A 157 -1.15 21.83 18.38
CA LEU A 157 -0.91 20.91 17.27
C LEU A 157 0.46 20.24 17.37
N GLN A 158 1.51 20.91 17.87
CA GLN A 158 2.79 20.26 18.13
C GLN A 158 2.67 19.18 19.21
N ALA A 159 1.92 19.43 20.29
CA ALA A 159 1.66 18.44 21.33
C ALA A 159 0.83 17.26 20.81
N HIS A 160 -0.16 17.54 19.96
CA HIS A 160 -0.98 16.53 19.28
C HIS A 160 -0.12 15.67 18.35
N TRP A 161 0.61 16.28 17.40
CA TRP A 161 1.41 15.56 16.43
C TRP A 161 2.48 14.67 17.08
N ALA A 162 3.07 15.11 18.19
CA ALA A 162 4.09 14.35 18.93
C ALA A 162 3.55 13.15 19.71
N SER A 163 2.25 13.09 19.98
CA SER A 163 1.67 12.08 20.88
C SER A 163 0.58 11.23 20.22
N TRP A 164 -0.07 11.74 19.17
CA TRP A 164 -1.17 11.04 18.50
C TRP A 164 -0.70 9.82 17.73
N VAL A 165 0.38 9.85 16.96
CA VAL A 165 0.97 8.63 16.39
C VAL A 165 2.42 8.51 16.81
N THR A 166 2.80 7.32 17.26
CA THR A 166 4.11 7.03 17.82
C THR A 166 4.74 5.78 17.19
N ALA A 167 6.02 5.53 17.49
CA ALA A 167 6.70 4.29 17.09
C ALA A 167 5.98 3.02 17.59
N ASP A 168 5.34 3.09 18.76
CA ASP A 168 4.62 1.95 19.36
C ASP A 168 3.37 1.60 18.56
N ASP A 169 2.68 2.60 17.99
CA ASP A 169 1.55 2.37 17.10
C ASP A 169 1.97 1.53 15.87
N PHE A 170 3.10 1.84 15.25
CA PHE A 170 3.63 1.06 14.12
C PHE A 170 4.02 -0.37 14.52
N ALA A 171 4.59 -0.55 15.72
CA ALA A 171 4.89 -1.88 16.25
C ALA A 171 3.61 -2.70 16.48
N GLN A 172 2.56 -2.08 17.04
CA GLN A 172 1.25 -2.70 17.21
C GLN A 172 0.60 -3.06 15.86
N MET A 173 0.68 -2.17 14.86
CA MET A 173 0.17 -2.43 13.51
C MET A 173 0.85 -3.65 12.88
N LYS A 174 2.18 -3.73 12.95
CA LYS A 174 2.92 -4.89 12.43
C LYS A 174 2.55 -6.17 13.18
N ALA A 175 2.45 -6.10 14.51
CA ALA A 175 2.03 -7.23 15.33
C ALA A 175 0.60 -7.70 15.02
N ALA A 176 -0.27 -6.79 14.57
CA ALA A 176 -1.62 -7.11 14.13
C ALA A 176 -1.68 -7.78 12.74
N GLY A 177 -0.56 -7.84 12.01
CA GLY A 177 -0.48 -8.39 10.65
C GLY A 177 -0.75 -7.36 9.54
N LEU A 178 -0.80 -6.07 9.87
CA LEU A 178 -0.94 -5.00 8.88
C LEU A 178 0.37 -4.79 8.11
N ASN A 179 0.24 -4.39 6.85
CA ASN A 179 1.38 -4.16 5.95
C ASN A 179 1.40 -2.76 5.32
N HIS A 180 0.35 -1.96 5.50
CA HIS A 180 0.26 -0.60 4.96
C HIS A 180 -0.28 0.41 5.98
N VAL A 181 0.13 1.66 5.82
CA VAL A 181 -0.58 2.83 6.36
C VAL A 181 -0.83 3.84 5.26
N ARG A 182 -1.97 4.53 5.33
CA ARG A 182 -2.25 5.74 4.55
C ARG A 182 -2.17 6.95 5.48
N ILE A 183 -1.44 7.98 5.05
CA ILE A 183 -1.15 9.16 5.86
C ILE A 183 -1.76 10.39 5.19
N PRO A 184 -2.96 10.81 5.65
CA PRO A 184 -3.56 12.09 5.30
C PRO A 184 -2.65 13.26 5.68
N ILE A 185 -2.44 14.21 4.77
CA ILE A 185 -1.76 15.47 5.05
C ILE A 185 -2.39 16.63 4.26
N GLY A 186 -2.63 17.75 4.92
CA GLY A 186 -3.19 18.94 4.28
C GLY A 186 -2.16 19.74 3.50
N TYR A 187 -2.59 20.48 2.48
CA TYR A 187 -1.70 21.32 1.65
C TYR A 187 -0.90 22.33 2.48
N TRP A 188 -1.47 22.82 3.59
CA TRP A 188 -0.88 23.80 4.48
C TRP A 188 0.44 23.32 5.11
N ALA A 189 0.68 22.01 5.19
CA ALA A 189 1.96 21.45 5.62
C ALA A 189 3.13 21.81 4.69
N PHE A 190 2.85 22.12 3.42
CA PHE A 190 3.84 22.45 2.39
C PHE A 190 3.82 23.92 2.03
N GLN A 191 2.63 24.49 1.84
CA GLN A 191 2.44 25.88 1.44
C GLN A 191 1.14 26.41 2.02
N THR A 192 1.16 27.61 2.61
CA THR A 192 -0.05 28.31 3.07
C THR A 192 -0.40 29.46 2.13
N LEU A 193 -1.68 29.79 2.04
CA LEU A 193 -2.16 31.07 1.50
C LEU A 193 -1.92 32.20 2.50
N ASP A 194 -1.83 33.44 2.03
CA ASP A 194 -1.69 34.62 2.90
C ASP A 194 -2.85 34.77 3.90
N SER A 195 -4.04 34.30 3.52
CA SER A 195 -5.25 34.31 4.34
C SER A 195 -5.37 33.14 5.31
N ASP A 196 -4.46 32.16 5.26
CA ASP A 196 -4.63 30.94 6.04
C ASP A 196 -4.38 31.13 7.53
N PRO A 197 -5.25 30.59 8.39
CA PRO A 197 -5.00 30.49 9.81
C PRO A 197 -4.11 29.29 10.17
N TYR A 198 -3.98 28.29 9.29
CA TYR A 198 -3.22 27.06 9.52
C TYR A 198 -1.79 27.29 10.00
N VAL A 199 -1.26 26.34 10.75
CA VAL A 199 0.14 26.34 11.20
C VAL A 199 0.91 25.19 10.55
N GLN A 200 2.20 25.41 10.32
CA GLN A 200 3.10 24.39 9.78
C GLN A 200 3.85 23.66 10.90
N GLY A 201 4.31 22.44 10.61
CA GLY A 201 5.11 21.63 11.53
C GLY A 201 4.90 20.12 11.38
N GLN A 202 4.02 19.69 10.47
CA GLN A 202 3.65 18.31 10.17
C GLN A 202 4.81 17.51 9.55
N ILE A 203 5.63 18.15 8.70
CA ILE A 203 6.64 17.47 7.86
C ILE A 203 7.65 16.64 8.67
N PRO A 204 8.23 17.13 9.78
CA PRO A 204 9.07 16.30 10.65
C PRO A 204 8.37 15.03 11.18
N TYR A 205 7.06 15.10 11.48
CA TYR A 205 6.29 13.95 11.97
C TYR A 205 5.98 12.96 10.86
N LEU A 206 5.64 13.44 9.65
CA LEU A 206 5.50 12.59 8.46
C LEU A 206 6.80 11.82 8.20
N GLU A 207 7.95 12.51 8.14
CA GLU A 207 9.25 11.87 7.91
C GLU A 207 9.61 10.88 9.03
N GLN A 208 9.29 11.20 10.28
CA GLN A 208 9.47 10.31 11.41
C GLN A 208 8.62 9.04 11.29
N ALA A 209 7.36 9.16 10.83
CA ALA A 209 6.51 8.01 10.53
C ALA A 209 7.03 7.15 9.38
N LEU A 210 7.62 7.75 8.33
CA LEU A 210 8.29 6.98 7.27
C LEU A 210 9.43 6.12 7.83
N GLN A 211 10.17 6.61 8.83
CA GLN A 211 11.20 5.81 9.50
C GLN A 211 10.59 4.68 10.34
N TRP A 212 9.52 4.93 11.09
CA TRP A 212 8.83 3.88 11.85
C TRP A 212 8.23 2.81 10.95
N ALA A 213 7.65 3.22 9.82
CA ALA A 213 7.14 2.33 8.79
C ALA A 213 8.25 1.42 8.23
N ARG A 214 9.39 2.01 7.85
CA ARG A 214 10.58 1.27 7.39
C ARG A 214 11.08 0.27 8.44
N GLN A 215 11.15 0.67 9.71
CA GLN A 215 11.61 -0.19 10.81
C GLN A 215 10.67 -1.39 11.07
N ASN A 216 9.38 -1.24 10.77
CA ASN A 216 8.36 -2.26 10.98
C ASN A 216 7.98 -3.01 9.71
N ASP A 217 8.64 -2.73 8.57
CA ASP A 217 8.26 -3.28 7.26
C ASP A 217 6.76 -3.08 6.98
N ILE A 218 6.35 -1.81 7.11
CA ILE A 218 5.03 -1.29 6.75
C ILE A 218 5.24 -0.31 5.60
N LYS A 219 4.40 -0.41 4.56
CA LYS A 219 4.42 0.46 3.39
C LYS A 219 3.52 1.67 3.60
N VAL A 220 3.79 2.75 2.88
CA VAL A 220 3.13 4.04 3.09
C VAL A 220 2.49 4.56 1.81
N TRP A 221 1.24 5.00 1.94
CA TRP A 221 0.59 5.92 1.02
C TRP A 221 0.64 7.32 1.62
N ILE A 222 1.16 8.30 0.87
CA ILE A 222 1.04 9.72 1.23
C ILE A 222 -0.14 10.29 0.47
N ASP A 223 -1.07 10.90 1.19
CA ASP A 223 -2.32 11.40 0.65
C ASP A 223 -2.49 12.90 0.90
N LEU A 224 -2.61 13.67 -0.18
CA LEU A 224 -2.97 15.09 -0.08
C LEU A 224 -4.46 15.20 0.26
N HIS A 225 -4.75 15.32 1.54
CA HIS A 225 -6.09 15.11 2.08
C HIS A 225 -6.98 16.36 2.02
N GLY A 226 -6.36 17.54 1.97
CA GLY A 226 -7.04 18.83 1.87
C GLY A 226 -6.35 19.73 0.88
N ALA A 227 -7.11 20.30 -0.06
CA ALA A 227 -6.63 21.30 -1.00
C ALA A 227 -7.07 22.72 -0.62
N PRO A 228 -6.36 23.77 -1.07
CA PRO A 228 -6.82 25.15 -0.93
C PRO A 228 -8.25 25.31 -1.44
N GLY A 229 -9.07 26.09 -0.72
CA GLY A 229 -10.47 26.30 -1.07
C GLY A 229 -11.40 25.09 -0.84
N SER A 230 -10.87 23.92 -0.45
CA SER A 230 -11.55 22.63 -0.32
C SER A 230 -12.07 22.03 -1.62
N GLN A 231 -11.81 20.74 -1.79
CA GLN A 231 -12.24 19.90 -2.90
C GLN A 231 -13.60 19.23 -2.66
N ASN A 232 -14.15 19.29 -1.44
CA ASN A 232 -15.38 18.56 -1.08
C ASN A 232 -16.29 19.27 -0.08
N GLY A 233 -15.83 20.33 0.60
CA GLY A 233 -16.57 21.02 1.63
C GLY A 233 -16.78 20.20 2.90
N PHE A 234 -16.03 19.12 3.09
CA PHE A 234 -16.01 18.33 4.32
C PHE A 234 -15.01 18.93 5.31
N ASP A 235 -15.22 18.71 6.60
CA ASP A 235 -14.27 19.15 7.64
C ASP A 235 -12.92 18.43 7.52
N ASN A 236 -12.92 17.17 7.05
CA ASN A 236 -11.70 16.41 6.76
C ASN A 236 -10.79 17.06 5.70
N SER A 237 -11.29 17.96 4.86
CA SER A 237 -10.46 18.73 3.92
C SER A 237 -9.71 19.90 4.58
N GLY A 238 -9.99 20.16 5.86
CA GLY A 238 -9.51 21.30 6.64
C GLY A 238 -10.45 22.51 6.61
N LEU A 239 -11.33 22.62 5.61
CA LEU A 239 -12.26 23.75 5.44
C LEU A 239 -13.64 23.28 4.99
N ARG A 240 -14.57 23.22 5.93
CA ARG A 240 -15.95 22.76 5.71
C ARG A 240 -16.77 23.80 4.93
N ASP A 241 -17.75 23.33 4.19
CA ASP A 241 -18.76 24.11 3.48
C ASP A 241 -18.19 25.07 2.39
N SER A 242 -16.95 24.81 1.92
CA SER A 242 -16.29 25.48 0.80
C SER A 242 -16.01 24.52 -0.37
N LEU A 243 -16.05 25.00 -1.61
CA LEU A 243 -15.84 24.21 -2.84
C LEU A 243 -15.04 25.01 -3.89
N ALA A 244 -13.95 25.65 -3.47
CA ALA A 244 -13.19 26.59 -4.30
C ALA A 244 -11.93 26.00 -4.94
N TRP A 245 -11.59 24.72 -4.68
CA TRP A 245 -10.37 24.07 -5.18
C TRP A 245 -10.10 24.26 -6.68
N GLN A 246 -11.13 24.23 -7.53
CA GLN A 246 -10.99 24.35 -8.98
C GLN A 246 -10.94 25.78 -9.52
N THR A 247 -10.85 26.79 -8.65
CA THR A 247 -10.51 28.16 -9.06
C THR A 247 -9.03 28.23 -9.44
N ASP A 248 -8.68 29.12 -10.37
CA ASP A 248 -7.31 29.16 -10.92
C ASP A 248 -6.25 29.38 -9.81
N GLY A 249 -6.53 30.25 -8.82
CA GLY A 249 -5.61 30.52 -7.72
C GLY A 249 -5.42 29.34 -6.77
N ASP A 250 -6.50 28.64 -6.38
CA ASP A 250 -6.43 27.50 -5.47
C ASP A 250 -5.82 26.26 -6.15
N LEU A 251 -6.12 26.06 -7.43
CA LEU A 251 -5.57 24.96 -8.21
C LEU A 251 -4.05 25.16 -8.44
N ASP A 252 -3.59 26.37 -8.74
CA ASP A 252 -2.16 26.67 -8.91
C ASP A 252 -1.35 26.35 -7.64
N VAL A 253 -1.91 26.66 -6.46
CA VAL A 253 -1.30 26.31 -5.17
C VAL A 253 -1.28 24.79 -4.99
N THR A 254 -2.36 24.09 -5.34
CA THR A 254 -2.40 22.62 -5.31
C THR A 254 -1.32 22.00 -6.21
N LEU A 255 -1.13 22.52 -7.42
CA LEU A 255 -0.09 22.08 -8.37
C LEU A 255 1.31 22.33 -7.80
N SER A 256 1.55 23.47 -7.15
CA SER A 256 2.82 23.80 -6.47
C SER A 256 3.12 22.83 -5.32
N VAL A 257 2.12 22.59 -4.47
CA VAL A 257 2.22 21.64 -3.35
C VAL A 257 2.49 20.23 -3.86
N MET A 258 1.76 19.77 -4.87
CA MET A 258 1.95 18.44 -5.44
C MET A 258 3.33 18.29 -6.08
N THR A 259 3.83 19.32 -6.77
CA THR A 259 5.20 19.34 -7.31
C THR A 259 6.23 19.16 -6.20
N THR A 260 6.06 19.88 -5.08
CA THR A 260 6.94 19.78 -3.91
C THR A 260 6.87 18.40 -3.28
N MET A 261 5.66 17.86 -3.08
CA MET A 261 5.42 16.55 -2.49
C MET A 261 6.04 15.44 -3.34
N ILE A 262 5.80 15.43 -4.66
CA ILE A 262 6.39 14.47 -5.59
C ILE A 262 7.91 14.56 -5.60
N SER A 263 8.47 15.77 -5.73
CA SER A 263 9.93 15.95 -5.80
C SER A 263 10.64 15.41 -4.55
N LYS A 264 9.99 15.54 -3.39
CA LYS A 264 10.54 15.12 -2.11
C LYS A 264 10.33 13.64 -1.82
N TYR A 265 9.13 13.12 -2.07
CA TYR A 265 8.72 11.79 -1.60
C TYR A 265 8.66 10.72 -2.69
N ALA A 266 8.79 11.09 -3.96
CA ALA A 266 9.12 10.15 -5.03
C ALA A 266 10.62 9.98 -5.26
N ALA A 267 11.44 10.57 -4.39
CA ALA A 267 12.88 10.49 -4.46
C ALA A 267 13.39 9.07 -4.11
N PRO A 268 14.51 8.60 -4.72
CA PRO A 268 14.98 7.22 -4.59
C PRO A 268 15.22 6.70 -3.17
N GLU A 269 15.46 7.59 -2.20
CA GLU A 269 15.63 7.25 -0.78
C GLU A 269 14.34 6.77 -0.10
N TRP A 270 13.18 6.98 -0.70
CA TRP A 270 11.87 6.58 -0.15
C TRP A 270 11.24 5.37 -0.85
N ASN A 271 11.80 4.91 -1.98
CA ASN A 271 11.24 3.78 -2.75
C ASN A 271 11.08 2.49 -1.94
N ASP A 272 11.78 2.35 -0.81
CA ASP A 272 11.66 1.16 0.03
C ASP A 272 10.42 1.16 0.95
N VAL A 273 9.86 2.34 1.22
CA VAL A 273 8.76 2.54 2.17
C VAL A 273 7.51 3.15 1.55
N ILE A 274 7.65 4.17 0.69
CA ILE A 274 6.50 4.80 0.01
C ILE A 274 6.14 3.98 -1.22
N THR A 275 4.90 3.49 -1.28
CA THR A 275 4.40 2.68 -2.39
C THR A 275 3.38 3.39 -3.25
N ALA A 276 2.70 4.41 -2.71
CA ALA A 276 1.80 5.26 -3.49
C ALA A 276 1.80 6.70 -3.01
N ILE A 277 1.47 7.60 -3.94
CA ILE A 277 1.14 9.00 -3.65
C ILE A 277 -0.24 9.26 -4.23
N GLN A 278 -1.14 9.80 -3.41
CA GLN A 278 -2.49 10.20 -3.79
C GLN A 278 -2.56 11.72 -3.98
N PRO A 279 -2.85 12.21 -5.21
CA PRO A 279 -2.83 13.65 -5.49
C PRO A 279 -3.92 14.44 -4.78
N ILE A 280 -5.07 13.83 -4.53
CA ILE A 280 -6.17 14.50 -3.81
C ILE A 280 -7.12 13.45 -3.23
N ASN A 281 -7.48 13.62 -1.96
CA ASN A 281 -8.54 12.87 -1.30
C ASN A 281 -9.93 13.36 -1.72
N GLU A 282 -10.85 12.44 -2.00
CA GLU A 282 -12.29 12.73 -2.06
C GLU A 282 -12.70 14.01 -2.82
N PRO A 283 -12.20 14.33 -4.03
CA PRO A 283 -12.77 15.46 -4.77
C PRO A 283 -14.25 15.18 -5.06
N LEU A 284 -15.14 16.10 -4.68
CA LEU A 284 -16.59 15.89 -4.77
C LEU A 284 -17.09 16.00 -6.21
N GLY A 285 -16.84 14.96 -7.01
CA GLY A 285 -17.14 14.89 -8.44
C GLY A 285 -18.54 15.37 -8.84
N PRO A 286 -19.64 15.05 -8.10
CA PRO A 286 -20.98 15.53 -8.45
C PRO A 286 -21.16 17.06 -8.51
N VAL A 287 -20.29 17.84 -7.85
CA VAL A 287 -20.37 19.32 -7.82
C VAL A 287 -19.15 20.01 -8.44
N LEU A 288 -18.12 19.23 -8.80
CA LEU A 288 -16.91 19.70 -9.45
C LEU A 288 -16.89 19.40 -10.95
N ASP A 289 -16.03 20.09 -11.69
CA ASP A 289 -15.78 19.76 -13.09
C ASP A 289 -14.89 18.51 -13.18
N ARG A 290 -15.47 17.38 -13.57
CA ARG A 290 -14.77 16.10 -13.76
C ARG A 290 -13.58 16.22 -14.72
N SER A 291 -13.67 17.04 -15.77
CA SER A 291 -12.58 17.18 -16.75
C SER A 291 -11.34 17.83 -16.12
N LYS A 292 -11.53 18.75 -15.16
CA LYS A 292 -10.43 19.32 -14.37
C LYS A 292 -9.83 18.31 -13.39
N ILE A 293 -10.65 17.43 -12.79
CA ILE A 293 -10.16 16.32 -11.94
C ILE A 293 -9.28 15.38 -12.77
N GLU A 294 -9.78 14.93 -13.93
CA GLU A 294 -9.04 14.06 -14.85
C GLU A 294 -7.74 14.73 -15.34
N ALA A 295 -7.79 16.01 -15.70
CA ALA A 295 -6.59 16.77 -16.08
C ALA A 295 -5.56 16.86 -14.94
N TYR A 296 -6.01 17.05 -13.70
CA TYR A 296 -5.13 17.08 -12.52
C TYR A 296 -4.49 15.71 -12.25
N TYR A 297 -5.23 14.62 -12.41
CA TYR A 297 -4.70 13.26 -12.29
C TYR A 297 -3.69 12.93 -13.38
N ASP A 298 -3.97 13.25 -14.65
CA ASP A 298 -3.02 13.05 -15.75
C ASP A 298 -1.75 13.90 -15.57
N TRP A 299 -1.90 15.16 -15.14
CA TRP A 299 -0.75 15.99 -14.80
C TRP A 299 0.10 15.38 -13.67
N SER A 300 -0.55 14.90 -12.60
CA SER A 300 0.12 14.27 -11.46
C SER A 300 0.84 12.98 -11.84
N TYR A 301 0.24 12.17 -12.71
CA TYR A 301 0.87 11.00 -13.31
C TYR A 301 2.20 11.38 -13.98
N ASN A 302 2.14 12.38 -14.87
CA ASN A 302 3.29 12.82 -15.63
C ASN A 302 4.40 13.36 -14.71
N GLN A 303 4.05 14.11 -13.65
CA GLN A 303 5.03 14.55 -12.65
C GLN A 303 5.72 13.38 -11.95
N LEU A 304 4.98 12.36 -11.49
CA LEU A 304 5.56 11.17 -10.87
C LEU A 304 6.50 10.42 -11.81
N ARG A 305 6.11 10.25 -13.09
CA ARG A 305 6.92 9.54 -14.09
C ARG A 305 8.15 10.32 -14.55
N ASN A 306 8.18 11.64 -14.37
CA ASN A 306 9.35 12.47 -14.65
C ASN A 306 10.44 12.35 -13.57
N VAL A 307 10.13 11.79 -12.40
CA VAL A 307 11.13 11.53 -11.36
C VAL A 307 11.96 10.30 -11.75
N GLU A 308 13.26 10.50 -11.97
CA GLU A 308 14.17 9.45 -12.41
C GLU A 308 14.19 8.28 -11.42
N GLY A 309 13.87 7.08 -11.91
CA GLY A 309 13.87 5.86 -11.09
C GLY A 309 12.68 5.72 -10.15
N SER A 310 11.68 6.61 -10.22
CA SER A 310 10.43 6.45 -9.48
C SER A 310 9.55 5.38 -10.12
N ASP A 311 9.18 4.39 -9.31
CA ASP A 311 8.17 3.38 -9.61
C ASP A 311 6.90 3.55 -8.77
N ILE A 312 6.80 4.65 -8.01
CA ILE A 312 5.66 4.94 -7.13
C ILE A 312 4.35 4.90 -7.90
N VAL A 313 3.36 4.24 -7.27
CA VAL A 313 2.01 4.14 -7.79
C VAL A 313 1.29 5.48 -7.62
N LEU A 314 0.66 5.96 -8.69
CA LEU A 314 -0.30 7.06 -8.59
C LEU A 314 -1.62 6.48 -8.07
N SER A 315 -2.07 6.91 -6.90
CA SER A 315 -3.39 6.58 -6.36
C SER A 315 -4.38 7.67 -6.71
N ILE A 316 -5.42 7.38 -7.48
CA ILE A 316 -6.47 8.35 -7.83
C ILE A 316 -7.75 8.02 -7.06
N HIS A 317 -8.31 8.97 -6.31
CA HIS A 317 -9.63 8.78 -5.71
C HIS A 317 -10.72 8.76 -6.81
N ASP A 318 -11.75 7.94 -6.66
CA ASP A 318 -12.81 7.74 -7.65
C ASP A 318 -13.78 8.94 -7.84
N ALA A 319 -13.59 9.99 -7.05
CA ALA A 319 -14.39 11.22 -7.00
C ALA A 319 -15.90 10.98 -6.78
N PHE A 320 -16.25 9.94 -6.03
CA PHE A 320 -17.63 9.48 -5.78
C PHE A 320 -18.38 9.02 -7.03
N TYR A 321 -17.65 8.71 -8.11
CA TYR A 321 -18.22 8.04 -9.27
C TYR A 321 -18.15 6.52 -9.11
N PRO A 322 -19.02 5.76 -9.80
CA PRO A 322 -18.87 4.31 -9.87
C PRO A 322 -17.45 3.94 -10.33
N THR A 323 -16.82 2.99 -9.65
CA THR A 323 -15.43 2.54 -9.92
C THR A 323 -15.19 2.19 -11.39
N THR A 324 -16.14 1.49 -12.01
CA THR A 324 -16.09 1.12 -13.44
C THR A 324 -16.13 2.30 -14.41
N SER A 325 -16.52 3.50 -13.97
CA SER A 325 -16.49 4.71 -14.80
C SER A 325 -15.08 5.23 -15.10
N TRP A 326 -14.06 4.65 -14.42
CA TRP A 326 -12.64 4.93 -14.63
C TRP A 326 -11.95 3.92 -15.56
N ASN A 327 -12.67 2.92 -16.09
CA ASN A 327 -12.09 1.82 -16.88
C ASN A 327 -11.44 2.24 -18.21
N SER A 328 -11.65 3.49 -18.65
CA SER A 328 -11.01 4.05 -19.85
C SER A 328 -9.95 5.11 -19.54
N PHE A 329 -9.72 5.42 -18.26
CA PHE A 329 -8.82 6.47 -17.82
C PHE A 329 -7.49 5.88 -17.32
N LEU A 330 -6.35 6.47 -17.72
CA LEU A 330 -4.99 6.06 -17.35
C LEU A 330 -4.72 4.55 -17.43
N GLN A 331 -5.06 3.93 -18.58
CA GLN A 331 -4.96 2.49 -18.79
C GLN A 331 -3.62 2.05 -19.37
N PHE A 332 -3.29 0.77 -19.17
CA PHE A 332 -2.19 0.09 -19.86
C PHE A 332 -2.52 -0.10 -21.37
N PRO A 333 -1.54 -0.03 -22.31
CA PRO A 333 -0.10 0.09 -22.10
C PRO A 333 0.45 1.52 -21.95
N GLU A 334 -0.35 2.55 -22.17
CA GLU A 334 0.11 3.94 -22.15
C GLU A 334 0.47 4.39 -20.72
N TYR A 335 -0.26 3.90 -19.73
CA TYR A 335 -0.07 4.19 -18.32
C TYR A 335 0.25 2.92 -17.54
N THR A 336 1.16 3.04 -16.56
CA THR A 336 1.57 1.94 -15.67
C THR A 336 1.59 2.43 -14.23
N ASN A 337 1.48 1.53 -13.25
CA ASN A 337 1.49 1.85 -11.82
C ASN A 337 0.45 2.93 -11.46
N VAL A 338 -0.80 2.70 -11.83
CA VAL A 338 -1.96 3.51 -11.45
C VAL A 338 -2.92 2.62 -10.66
N ILE A 339 -3.40 3.13 -9.53
CA ILE A 339 -4.37 2.45 -8.67
C ILE A 339 -5.55 3.40 -8.43
N LEU A 340 -6.76 2.85 -8.48
CA LEU A 340 -7.97 3.51 -8.05
C LEU A 340 -8.12 3.32 -6.54
N ASP A 341 -8.32 4.43 -5.85
CA ASP A 341 -8.74 4.47 -4.47
C ASP A 341 -10.26 4.64 -4.41
N HIS A 342 -10.93 3.65 -3.83
CA HIS A 342 -12.37 3.64 -3.62
C HIS A 342 -12.67 3.75 -2.12
N HIS A 343 -13.61 4.62 -1.75
CA HIS A 343 -14.06 4.74 -0.37
C HIS A 343 -15.45 4.11 -0.23
N ALA A 344 -15.59 3.16 0.70
CA ALA A 344 -16.78 2.35 0.86
C ALA A 344 -17.39 2.50 2.26
N TYR A 345 -18.51 3.21 2.33
CA TYR A 345 -19.29 3.40 3.55
C TYR A 345 -20.78 3.12 3.29
N GLN A 346 -21.52 2.84 4.36
CA GLN A 346 -22.97 2.60 4.29
C GLN A 346 -23.73 3.37 5.40
N VAL A 347 -23.24 4.56 5.76
CA VAL A 347 -23.80 5.33 6.89
C VAL A 347 -24.10 6.80 6.57
N PHE A 348 -23.83 7.28 5.35
CA PHE A 348 -23.91 8.71 5.03
C PHE A 348 -25.19 9.16 4.32
N SER A 349 -26.19 8.29 4.22
CA SER A 349 -27.54 8.67 3.80
C SER A 349 -28.63 7.93 4.57
N PRO A 350 -29.85 8.49 4.67
CA PRO A 350 -30.96 7.86 5.41
C PRO A 350 -31.35 6.47 4.91
N GLY A 351 -31.12 6.19 3.62
CA GLY A 351 -31.40 4.86 3.05
C GLY A 351 -30.35 3.82 3.45
N GLU A 352 -29.10 4.24 3.66
CA GLU A 352 -28.00 3.35 4.01
C GLU A 352 -28.02 3.00 5.50
N VAL A 353 -28.16 3.99 6.39
CA VAL A 353 -28.28 3.74 7.85
C VAL A 353 -29.54 2.95 8.24
N ALA A 354 -30.54 2.90 7.35
CA ALA A 354 -31.77 2.14 7.56
C ALA A 354 -31.71 0.69 7.07
N ARG A 355 -30.60 0.28 6.43
CA ARG A 355 -30.44 -1.11 5.98
C ARG A 355 -30.43 -2.05 7.18
N ASP A 356 -31.09 -3.19 7.04
CA ASP A 356 -30.88 -4.29 7.96
C ASP A 356 -29.54 -4.99 7.67
N GLN A 357 -29.15 -5.91 8.55
CA GLN A 357 -27.88 -6.64 8.41
C GLN A 357 -27.77 -7.36 7.06
N ALA A 358 -28.87 -7.97 6.58
CA ALA A 358 -28.84 -8.71 5.31
C ALA A 358 -28.62 -7.77 4.12
N ALA A 359 -29.26 -6.60 4.13
CA ALA A 359 -29.10 -5.57 3.11
C ALA A 359 -27.69 -4.96 3.12
N HIS A 360 -27.09 -4.71 4.30
CA HIS A 360 -25.70 -4.27 4.40
C HIS A 360 -24.73 -5.27 3.76
N LEU A 361 -24.86 -6.56 4.09
CA LEU A 361 -24.03 -7.63 3.53
C LEU A 361 -24.25 -7.80 2.03
N GLY A 362 -25.51 -7.71 1.58
CA GLY A 362 -25.85 -7.76 0.15
C GLY A 362 -25.17 -6.64 -0.63
N GLN A 363 -25.18 -5.41 -0.11
CA GLN A 363 -24.48 -4.29 -0.71
C GLN A 363 -22.95 -4.49 -0.71
N THR A 364 -22.39 -5.04 0.37
CA THR A 364 -20.96 -5.38 0.43
C THR A 364 -20.56 -6.42 -0.64
N CYS A 365 -21.43 -7.38 -0.96
CA CYS A 365 -21.19 -8.30 -2.08
C CYS A 365 -21.16 -7.57 -3.43
N VAL A 366 -22.10 -6.64 -3.65
CA VAL A 366 -22.14 -5.81 -4.87
C VAL A 366 -20.86 -5.00 -5.01
N GLU A 367 -20.34 -4.47 -3.90
CA GLU A 367 -19.08 -3.71 -3.91
C GLU A 367 -17.90 -4.56 -4.37
N GLY A 368 -17.75 -5.78 -3.85
CA GLY A 368 -16.70 -6.70 -4.32
C GLY A 368 -16.83 -7.07 -5.80
N GLN A 369 -18.06 -7.13 -6.35
CA GLN A 369 -18.29 -7.34 -7.78
C GLN A 369 -17.87 -6.13 -8.62
N ASN A 370 -18.16 -4.91 -8.16
CA ASN A 370 -17.77 -3.67 -8.83
C ASN A 370 -16.24 -3.50 -8.83
N ILE A 371 -15.58 -3.78 -7.70
CA ILE A 371 -14.12 -3.79 -7.58
C ILE A 371 -13.53 -4.78 -8.58
N ARG A 372 -14.05 -6.00 -8.66
CA ARG A 372 -13.59 -7.01 -9.62
C ARG A 372 -13.79 -6.60 -11.09
N ALA A 373 -14.82 -5.81 -11.37
CA ALA A 373 -15.13 -5.32 -12.71
C ALA A 373 -14.30 -4.08 -13.12
N THR A 374 -13.52 -3.51 -12.20
CA THR A 374 -12.67 -2.35 -12.46
C THR A 374 -11.36 -2.79 -13.11
N THR A 375 -10.91 -2.07 -14.15
CA THR A 375 -9.72 -2.45 -14.92
C THR A 375 -8.41 -1.95 -14.32
N LEU A 376 -8.45 -0.82 -13.61
CA LEU A 376 -7.33 -0.37 -12.78
C LEU A 376 -7.18 -1.31 -11.58
N TRP A 377 -5.95 -1.41 -11.05
CA TRP A 377 -5.82 -1.87 -9.67
C TRP A 377 -6.74 -1.03 -8.78
N THR A 378 -7.38 -1.64 -7.79
CA THR A 378 -8.32 -0.98 -6.89
C THR A 378 -8.04 -1.40 -5.46
N VAL A 379 -7.78 -0.43 -4.60
CA VAL A 379 -7.75 -0.61 -3.14
C VAL A 379 -8.93 0.16 -2.57
N VAL A 380 -9.60 -0.45 -1.58
CA VAL A 380 -10.56 0.31 -0.78
C VAL A 380 -9.78 1.08 0.27
N GLY A 381 -9.37 2.32 -0.03
CA GLY A 381 -8.49 3.12 0.81
C GLY A 381 -9.16 3.66 2.06
N GLU A 382 -10.49 3.65 2.10
CA GLU A 382 -11.26 3.94 3.30
C GLU A 382 -12.54 3.12 3.41
N TRP A 383 -12.79 2.60 4.62
CA TRP A 383 -13.98 1.87 5.04
C TRP A 383 -13.93 1.71 6.57
N SER A 384 -15.05 1.39 7.23
CA SER A 384 -15.08 1.22 8.69
C SER A 384 -15.97 0.07 9.14
N ALA A 385 -16.07 -0.15 10.45
CA ALA A 385 -17.02 -1.10 11.03
C ALA A 385 -18.40 -0.47 11.31
N ALA A 386 -18.59 0.79 10.92
CA ALA A 386 -19.79 1.55 11.22
C ALA A 386 -21.02 1.02 10.49
N LEU A 387 -22.06 0.74 11.27
CA LEU A 387 -23.42 0.49 10.78
C LEU A 387 -24.36 1.66 11.13
N THR A 388 -23.84 2.66 11.85
CA THR A 388 -24.55 3.89 12.19
C THR A 388 -23.66 5.10 11.95
N ASP A 389 -24.26 6.28 11.81
CA ASP A 389 -23.54 7.55 11.84
C ASP A 389 -23.58 8.23 13.22
N CYS A 390 -23.61 7.42 14.29
CA CYS A 390 -23.78 7.89 15.65
C CYS A 390 -22.54 8.50 16.30
N ALA A 391 -21.34 8.28 15.75
CA ALA A 391 -20.13 8.89 16.32
C ALA A 391 -20.29 10.42 16.40
N GLN A 392 -19.97 10.99 17.56
CA GLN A 392 -20.24 12.40 17.80
C GLN A 392 -19.48 13.27 16.81
N TRP A 393 -20.19 14.16 16.12
CA TRP A 393 -19.65 15.05 15.09
C TRP A 393 -19.07 14.33 13.87
N LEU A 394 -19.40 13.07 13.64
CA LEU A 394 -19.04 12.37 12.40
C LEU A 394 -19.59 13.10 11.17
N ASN A 395 -20.80 13.65 11.27
CA ASN A 395 -21.39 14.47 10.22
C ASN A 395 -20.90 15.94 10.26
N GLY A 396 -19.97 16.27 11.14
CA GLY A 396 -19.46 17.61 11.43
C GLY A 396 -19.99 18.19 12.75
N VAL A 397 -19.23 19.12 13.33
CA VAL A 397 -19.64 19.88 14.52
C VAL A 397 -21.01 20.55 14.28
N TYR A 398 -21.87 20.49 15.29
CA TYR A 398 -23.28 20.93 15.30
C TYR A 398 -24.26 20.13 14.44
N ARG A 399 -23.81 19.04 13.81
CA ARG A 399 -24.68 18.15 13.06
C ARG A 399 -24.93 16.86 13.86
N GLY A 400 -26.19 16.47 13.95
CA GLY A 400 -26.61 15.22 14.60
C GLY A 400 -26.34 13.98 13.75
N ALA A 401 -26.95 12.86 14.11
CA ALA A 401 -26.90 11.60 13.37
C ALA A 401 -28.18 11.37 12.58
N ARG A 402 -28.08 10.74 11.40
CA ARG A 402 -29.24 10.30 10.63
C ARG A 402 -29.94 9.14 11.33
N TYR A 403 -29.16 8.27 11.97
CA TYR A 403 -29.67 7.06 12.63
C TYR A 403 -30.73 7.34 13.72
N ASP A 404 -30.54 8.38 14.53
CA ASP A 404 -31.49 8.78 15.59
C ASP A 404 -32.41 9.94 15.19
N GLY A 405 -32.37 10.35 13.93
CA GLY A 405 -33.20 11.42 13.40
C GLY A 405 -32.80 12.84 13.84
N SER A 406 -31.60 13.03 14.40
CA SER A 406 -31.12 14.34 14.87
C SER A 406 -30.37 15.16 13.82
N TYR A 407 -30.01 14.56 12.67
CA TYR A 407 -29.41 15.27 11.54
C TYR A 407 -30.47 16.00 10.70
N LEU A 408 -30.35 17.32 10.57
CA LEU A 408 -31.37 18.17 9.95
C LEU A 408 -31.00 18.71 8.56
N ASP A 409 -29.76 18.54 8.12
CA ASP A 409 -29.26 19.09 6.85
C ASP A 409 -29.58 18.17 5.65
N ASN A 410 -29.41 18.69 4.42
CA ASN A 410 -29.36 18.00 3.12
C ASN A 410 -29.97 16.58 3.05
N GLY A 411 -31.26 16.49 2.74
CA GLY A 411 -31.99 15.21 2.61
C GLY A 411 -32.70 14.76 3.90
N GLY A 412 -32.37 15.38 5.03
CA GLY A 412 -32.99 15.14 6.32
C GLY A 412 -32.66 13.77 6.90
N SER A 413 -33.36 13.39 7.95
CA SER A 413 -33.25 12.09 8.60
C SER A 413 -34.59 11.67 9.19
N TYR A 414 -34.68 10.40 9.59
CA TYR A 414 -35.81 9.86 10.33
C TYR A 414 -35.28 8.84 11.33
N TYR A 415 -35.99 8.68 12.44
CA TYR A 415 -35.56 7.80 13.52
C TYR A 415 -35.55 6.33 13.08
N ILE A 416 -34.39 5.68 13.20
CA ILE A 416 -34.16 4.25 12.98
C ILE A 416 -33.88 3.58 14.33
N GLY A 417 -32.99 4.17 15.12
CA GLY A 417 -32.61 3.68 16.44
C GLY A 417 -31.91 4.74 17.29
N SER A 418 -31.64 4.44 18.54
CA SER A 418 -30.95 5.38 19.44
C SER A 418 -29.44 5.26 19.30
N CYS A 419 -28.75 6.41 19.26
CA CYS A 419 -27.29 6.46 19.37
C CYS A 419 -26.76 6.26 20.80
N ALA A 420 -27.62 6.24 21.83
CA ALA A 420 -27.18 6.22 23.22
C ALA A 420 -26.28 5.02 23.59
N SER A 421 -26.49 3.85 22.98
CA SER A 421 -25.65 2.66 23.20
C SER A 421 -24.47 2.55 22.23
N ARG A 422 -24.38 3.40 21.21
CA ARG A 422 -23.32 3.27 20.19
C ARG A 422 -21.99 3.83 20.65
N TYR A 423 -22.00 4.80 21.56
CA TYR A 423 -20.78 5.42 22.12
C TYR A 423 -20.01 4.53 23.12
N ASP A 424 -20.67 3.56 23.75
CA ASP A 424 -20.07 2.70 24.76
C ASP A 424 -20.19 1.23 24.37
N PHE A 425 -19.08 0.64 23.96
CA PHE A 425 -18.99 -0.76 23.55
C PHE A 425 -19.46 -1.75 24.63
N SER A 426 -19.40 -1.38 25.92
CA SER A 426 -19.90 -2.23 27.01
C SER A 426 -21.42 -2.41 26.96
N THR A 427 -22.12 -1.48 26.31
CA THR A 427 -23.58 -1.52 26.15
C THR A 427 -24.04 -2.25 24.88
N TRP A 428 -23.11 -2.63 24.00
CA TRP A 428 -23.44 -3.37 22.78
C TRP A 428 -23.91 -4.78 23.12
N SER A 429 -25.05 -5.17 22.53
CA SER A 429 -25.55 -6.53 22.64
C SER A 429 -24.62 -7.53 21.93
N ASP A 430 -24.74 -8.81 22.26
CA ASP A 430 -24.01 -9.87 21.53
C ASP A 430 -24.39 -9.89 20.04
N GLN A 431 -25.63 -9.51 19.72
CA GLN A 431 -26.09 -9.38 18.33
C GLN A 431 -25.43 -8.20 17.62
N ASP A 432 -25.28 -7.04 18.28
CA ASP A 432 -24.57 -5.89 17.70
C ASP A 432 -23.11 -6.26 17.40
N LYS A 433 -22.43 -6.91 18.34
CA LYS A 433 -21.05 -7.38 18.17
C LYS A 433 -20.94 -8.39 17.02
N ALA A 434 -21.86 -9.35 16.94
CA ALA A 434 -21.90 -10.32 15.86
C ALA A 434 -22.16 -9.65 14.49
N ASN A 435 -23.08 -8.69 14.43
CA ASN A 435 -23.39 -7.93 13.22
C ASN A 435 -22.18 -7.14 12.72
N SER A 436 -21.51 -6.40 13.60
CA SER A 436 -20.29 -5.66 13.24
C SER A 436 -19.17 -6.60 12.81
N ARG A 437 -18.98 -7.72 13.52
CA ARG A 437 -17.98 -8.74 13.14
C ARG A 437 -18.25 -9.33 11.76
N GLN A 438 -19.51 -9.69 11.49
CA GLN A 438 -19.93 -10.23 10.19
C GLN A 438 -19.78 -9.19 9.07
N TYR A 439 -20.11 -7.93 9.34
CA TYR A 439 -19.97 -6.84 8.39
C TYR A 439 -18.50 -6.59 8.03
N VAL A 440 -17.61 -6.52 9.03
CA VAL A 440 -16.16 -6.38 8.82
C VAL A 440 -15.59 -7.54 8.00
N GLU A 441 -15.95 -8.79 8.32
CA GLU A 441 -15.46 -9.96 7.59
C GLU A 441 -15.91 -9.94 6.11
N ALA A 442 -17.18 -9.63 5.85
CA ALA A 442 -17.70 -9.53 4.49
C ALA A 442 -17.03 -8.40 3.70
N GLN A 443 -16.75 -7.27 4.34
CA GLN A 443 -16.02 -6.15 3.73
C GLN A 443 -14.60 -6.55 3.36
N MET A 444 -13.85 -7.18 4.26
CA MET A 444 -12.49 -7.68 3.95
C MET A 444 -12.49 -8.68 2.78
N ASP A 445 -13.46 -9.59 2.73
CA ASP A 445 -13.59 -10.55 1.61
C ASP A 445 -13.92 -9.87 0.28
N ALA A 446 -14.78 -8.84 0.30
CA ALA A 446 -15.15 -8.04 -0.86
C ALA A 446 -13.98 -7.21 -1.38
N TYR A 447 -13.25 -6.55 -0.49
CA TYR A 447 -12.18 -5.62 -0.88
C TYR A 447 -10.91 -6.36 -1.32
N GLU A 448 -10.71 -7.59 -0.82
CA GLU A 448 -9.68 -8.49 -1.34
C GLU A 448 -10.02 -9.11 -2.71
N GLN A 449 -11.19 -8.82 -3.31
CA GLN A 449 -11.39 -9.05 -4.75
C GLN A 449 -10.52 -8.12 -5.60
N GLY A 450 -10.20 -6.93 -5.09
CA GLY A 450 -9.22 -6.00 -5.65
C GLY A 450 -7.82 -6.23 -5.12
N GLN A 451 -7.07 -5.16 -4.89
CA GLN A 451 -5.71 -5.20 -4.34
C GLN A 451 -5.70 -5.15 -2.81
N GLY A 452 -6.84 -4.96 -2.14
CA GLY A 452 -6.97 -5.00 -0.69
C GLY A 452 -7.66 -3.76 -0.13
N TRP A 453 -7.35 -3.42 1.11
CA TRP A 453 -8.11 -2.45 1.88
C TRP A 453 -7.23 -1.69 2.90
N ILE A 454 -7.66 -0.48 3.25
CA ILE A 454 -7.08 0.36 4.29
C ILE A 454 -8.22 0.89 5.18
N PHE A 455 -8.30 0.43 6.42
CA PHE A 455 -9.40 0.77 7.32
C PHE A 455 -9.28 2.21 7.82
N TRP A 456 -10.42 2.92 7.89
CA TRP A 456 -10.54 4.25 8.46
C TRP A 456 -11.14 4.16 9.89
N CYS A 457 -10.34 4.34 10.95
CA CYS A 457 -8.91 4.64 11.02
C CYS A 457 -8.20 3.83 12.12
N TRP A 458 -6.89 4.01 12.32
CA TRP A 458 -6.12 3.25 13.32
C TRP A 458 -6.67 3.41 14.74
N LYS A 459 -7.02 4.64 15.13
CA LYS A 459 -7.58 4.95 16.44
C LYS A 459 -8.33 6.27 16.46
N THR A 460 -9.25 6.38 17.41
CA THR A 460 -10.02 7.58 17.73
C THR A 460 -10.03 7.80 19.24
N GLU A 461 -10.49 8.95 19.72
CA GLU A 461 -10.63 9.12 21.17
C GLU A 461 -11.78 8.28 21.76
N ASN A 462 -12.91 8.15 21.06
CA ASN A 462 -14.07 7.39 21.55
C ASN A 462 -15.04 6.89 20.46
N ALA A 463 -14.74 7.04 19.18
CA ALA A 463 -15.62 6.63 18.09
C ALA A 463 -15.39 5.15 17.76
N VAL A 464 -15.98 4.26 18.57
CA VAL A 464 -15.74 2.81 18.57
C VAL A 464 -15.80 2.17 17.18
N GLU A 465 -16.83 2.48 16.39
CA GLU A 465 -17.05 1.92 15.04
C GLU A 465 -15.94 2.29 14.03
N TRP A 466 -15.11 3.27 14.37
CA TRP A 466 -14.08 3.87 13.53
C TRP A 466 -12.66 3.62 14.07
N ASP A 467 -12.51 2.85 15.14
CA ASP A 467 -11.22 2.61 15.82
C ASP A 467 -10.73 1.18 15.62
N PHE A 468 -9.83 0.99 14.66
CA PHE A 468 -9.28 -0.34 14.34
C PHE A 468 -8.61 -1.00 15.55
N SER A 469 -7.78 -0.25 16.30
CA SER A 469 -7.04 -0.77 17.44
C SER A 469 -7.98 -1.28 18.54
N PHE A 470 -9.03 -0.53 18.83
CA PHE A 470 -10.06 -0.89 19.79
C PHE A 470 -10.87 -2.09 19.31
N LEU A 471 -11.35 -2.07 18.06
CA LEU A 471 -12.15 -3.16 17.49
C LEU A 471 -11.35 -4.47 17.40
N LEU A 472 -10.04 -4.40 17.15
CA LEU A 472 -9.13 -5.55 17.18
C LEU A 472 -9.01 -6.15 18.59
N LYS A 473 -8.77 -5.31 19.60
CA LYS A 473 -8.67 -5.76 21.00
C LYS A 473 -9.96 -6.39 21.53
N ASN A 474 -11.09 -6.00 20.95
CA ASN A 474 -12.42 -6.48 21.33
C ASN A 474 -12.98 -7.57 20.40
N GLY A 475 -12.17 -8.12 19.50
CA GLY A 475 -12.54 -9.27 18.67
C GLY A 475 -13.52 -8.96 17.53
N ILE A 476 -13.77 -7.69 17.22
CA ILE A 476 -14.56 -7.28 16.04
C ILE A 476 -13.72 -7.35 14.77
N ILE A 477 -12.46 -6.89 14.81
CA ILE A 477 -11.52 -7.15 13.71
C ILE A 477 -10.99 -8.60 13.81
N PRO A 478 -10.93 -9.35 12.70
CA PRO A 478 -10.28 -10.67 12.65
C PRO A 478 -8.82 -10.67 13.10
N GLN A 479 -8.41 -11.70 13.85
CA GLN A 479 -7.01 -11.94 14.20
C GLN A 479 -6.73 -13.46 14.22
N PRO A 480 -5.94 -14.02 13.28
CA PRO A 480 -5.32 -13.36 12.11
C PRO A 480 -6.34 -12.67 11.19
N LEU A 481 -5.90 -11.67 10.41
CA LEU A 481 -6.78 -10.82 9.58
C LEU A 481 -7.58 -11.60 8.53
N ASP A 482 -7.15 -12.82 8.19
CA ASP A 482 -7.83 -13.75 7.29
C ASP A 482 -8.75 -14.75 8.01
N SER A 483 -8.83 -14.70 9.35
CA SER A 483 -9.77 -15.53 10.10
C SER A 483 -11.22 -15.11 9.85
N ARG A 484 -12.12 -16.09 9.81
CA ARG A 484 -13.56 -15.87 9.61
C ARG A 484 -14.37 -16.64 10.65
N GLN A 485 -15.24 -15.93 11.37
CA GLN A 485 -16.31 -16.50 12.20
C GLN A 485 -17.62 -16.62 11.42
N PHE A 486 -17.82 -15.73 10.45
CA PHE A 486 -18.96 -15.65 9.56
C PHE A 486 -18.48 -15.63 8.10
N PRO A 487 -18.09 -16.79 7.53
CA PRO A 487 -17.67 -16.87 6.14
C PRO A 487 -18.70 -16.24 5.22
N THR A 488 -18.25 -15.36 4.31
CA THR A 488 -19.16 -14.61 3.44
C THR A 488 -19.97 -15.55 2.53
N ALA A 489 -21.23 -15.18 2.31
CA ALA A 489 -22.09 -15.83 1.31
C ALA A 489 -21.91 -15.22 -0.10
N CYS A 490 -21.11 -14.15 -0.23
CA CYS A 490 -20.88 -13.50 -1.50
C CYS A 490 -20.26 -14.49 -2.50
N THR A 491 -20.85 -14.56 -3.71
CA THR A 491 -20.27 -15.27 -4.85
C THR A 491 -19.72 -14.22 -5.80
N TYR A 492 -18.40 -14.21 -5.97
CA TYR A 492 -17.70 -13.23 -6.80
C TYR A 492 -17.46 -13.71 -8.21
#